data_AF-A0A7S2KTD7-F1
#
_entry.id   AF-A0A7S2KTD7-F1
#
_cell.length_a   1.000
_cell.length_b   1.000
_cell.length_c   1.000
_cell.angle_alpha   90.00
_cell.angle_beta   90.00
_cell.angle_gamma   90.00
#
_symmetry.space_group_name_H-M   'P 1'
#
loop_
_entity.id
_entity.type
_entity.pdbx_description
1 polymer ?
#
loop_
_entity_poly.entity_id
_entity_poly.type
_entity_poly.pdbx_seq_one_letter_code
_entity_poly.pdbx_strand_id
1 'polypeptide(L)'
;MPYQAVGGRAAAGGAPPGFPVSKPFVGVMPDAAMSPQQRPPWFGSFVGWIQAAVLLLGVGLVAMLAVHRLRAPPPAPAWAVALVSQAGDSHGEARGKRGTPYRETVEALFDGSHVAGFAAGRPRGDMFIARHSGEHGTEEYGPVVLSENAKLLRRALQQQGFVHGTYWHGTENAFVPSILSGGFLVSDGMLGVGIYTTATFAHAQCYSPGEGQPILELEIYWDPANKHRYIKHVAHQSLANDVMLVSDPLLIFPVAVHACCPQKLTCVR
;
A
#
# COMPACT_ATOMS: atom_id res chain seq x y z
N MET A 1 32.89 14.44 25.66
CA MET A 1 34.25 14.04 25.22
C MET A 1 34.29 14.09 23.70
N PRO A 2 35.01 15.02 23.06
CA PRO A 2 35.15 15.02 21.60
C PRO A 2 36.53 14.46 21.22
N TYR A 3 36.57 13.46 20.34
CA TYR A 3 37.82 13.05 19.69
C TYR A 3 37.87 13.58 18.26
N GLN A 4 39.01 14.21 18.00
CA GLN A 4 39.36 15.03 16.86
C GLN A 4 39.59 14.23 15.58
N ALA A 5 39.26 14.87 14.46
CA ALA A 5 39.81 14.55 13.15
C ALA A 5 41.30 14.95 13.09
N VAL A 6 42.13 14.10 12.49
CA VAL A 6 43.51 14.43 12.12
C VAL A 6 43.67 14.21 10.62
N GLY A 7 43.97 15.29 9.91
CA GLY A 7 44.42 15.29 8.53
C GLY A 7 45.95 15.32 8.42
N GLY A 8 46.43 15.18 7.18
CA GLY A 8 47.84 15.38 6.78
C GLY A 8 48.47 14.10 6.23
N ARG A 9 49.35 14.12 5.22
CA ARG A 9 49.80 15.11 4.24
C ARG A 9 50.65 14.32 3.23
N ALA A 10 50.73 14.80 1.99
CA ALA A 10 51.54 14.20 0.92
C ALA A 10 53.06 14.42 1.10
N ALA A 11 53.85 13.47 0.57
CA ALA A 11 55.22 13.60 0.04
C ALA A 11 55.47 12.33 -0.81
N ALA A 12 55.66 12.37 -2.13
CA ALA A 12 56.81 12.86 -2.89
C ALA A 12 58.11 12.05 -2.69
N GLY A 13 58.56 11.37 -3.75
CA GLY A 13 59.98 11.11 -4.02
C GLY A 13 60.44 9.66 -3.96
N GLY A 14 60.91 9.11 -5.08
CA GLY A 14 61.84 7.99 -5.10
C GLY A 14 61.60 6.95 -6.21
N ALA A 15 62.15 7.19 -7.40
CA ALA A 15 62.33 6.15 -8.42
C ALA A 15 63.73 5.55 -8.30
N PRO A 16 63.88 4.21 -8.42
CA PRO A 16 65.13 3.58 -8.83
C PRO A 16 64.94 2.74 -10.12
N PRO A 17 66.05 2.27 -10.74
CA PRO A 17 66.23 2.32 -12.18
C PRO A 17 65.96 1.00 -12.92
N GLY A 18 65.75 1.15 -14.23
CA GLY A 18 66.39 0.33 -15.26
C GLY A 18 66.07 -1.17 -15.29
N PHE A 19 65.08 -1.55 -16.09
CA PHE A 19 65.01 -2.89 -16.69
C PHE A 19 64.97 -2.77 -18.22
N PRO A 20 65.62 -3.70 -18.94
CA PRO A 20 65.93 -3.54 -20.36
C PRO A 20 64.69 -3.66 -21.24
N VAL A 21 64.71 -2.84 -22.30
CA VAL A 21 63.77 -2.82 -23.41
C VAL A 21 63.70 -4.21 -24.05
N SER A 22 62.63 -4.95 -23.77
CA SER A 22 62.22 -6.10 -24.60
C SER A 22 61.41 -5.58 -25.79
N LYS A 23 61.81 -6.07 -26.97
CA LYS A 23 61.32 -5.72 -28.30
C LYS A 23 59.78 -5.81 -28.40
N PRO A 24 59.14 -5.03 -29.28
CA PRO A 24 57.71 -5.18 -29.53
C PRO A 24 57.48 -6.57 -30.15
N PHE A 25 56.77 -7.42 -29.42
CA PHE A 25 56.15 -8.59 -30.01
C PHE A 25 55.03 -8.07 -30.90
N VAL A 26 55.34 -7.82 -32.16
CA VAL A 26 54.34 -7.68 -33.23
C VAL A 26 53.75 -9.07 -33.43
N GLY A 27 52.86 -9.44 -32.52
CA GLY A 27 51.90 -10.49 -32.76
C GLY A 27 50.93 -9.95 -33.80
N VAL A 28 51.28 -10.12 -35.07
CA VAL A 28 50.31 -10.16 -36.15
C VAL A 28 49.30 -11.23 -35.74
N MET A 29 48.16 -10.82 -35.18
CA MET A 29 46.99 -11.68 -35.21
C MET A 29 46.75 -11.93 -36.69
N PRO A 30 46.81 -13.19 -37.16
CA PRO A 30 46.29 -13.44 -38.48
C PRO A 30 44.81 -13.06 -38.41
N ASP A 31 44.42 -12.10 -39.24
CA ASP A 31 43.08 -12.04 -39.80
C ASP A 31 42.84 -13.36 -40.55
N ALA A 32 42.61 -14.42 -39.77
CA ALA A 32 41.99 -15.62 -40.26
C ALA A 32 40.50 -15.30 -40.39
N ALA A 33 40.17 -14.47 -41.38
CA ALA A 33 38.94 -14.63 -42.10
C ALA A 33 38.94 -16.09 -42.58
N MET A 34 38.32 -16.97 -41.79
CA MET A 34 38.16 -18.38 -42.14
C MET A 34 37.69 -18.45 -43.58
N SER A 35 38.46 -19.14 -44.42
CA SER A 35 38.03 -19.37 -45.80
C SER A 35 36.68 -20.09 -45.77
N PRO A 36 35.77 -19.83 -46.73
CA PRO A 36 34.44 -20.43 -46.77
C PRO A 36 34.44 -21.97 -46.71
N GLN A 37 35.58 -22.61 -47.00
CA GLN A 37 35.76 -24.06 -47.04
C GLN A 37 36.05 -24.72 -45.68
N GLN A 38 36.29 -23.98 -44.60
CA GLN A 38 36.61 -24.55 -43.28
C GLN A 38 35.48 -24.44 -42.24
N ARG A 39 34.30 -23.91 -42.63
CA ARG A 39 33.16 -23.88 -41.72
C ARG A 39 32.57 -25.29 -41.61
N PRO A 40 32.44 -25.84 -40.39
CA PRO A 40 31.71 -27.08 -40.20
C PRO A 40 30.30 -26.93 -40.78
N PRO A 41 29.72 -27.94 -41.43
CA PRO A 41 28.42 -27.83 -42.11
C PRO A 41 27.26 -27.42 -41.19
N TRP A 42 27.43 -27.53 -39.87
CA TRP A 42 26.45 -27.14 -38.85
C TRP A 42 26.53 -25.67 -38.39
N PHE A 43 27.57 -24.92 -38.77
CA PHE A 43 27.80 -23.56 -38.27
C PHE A 43 26.74 -22.56 -38.77
N GLY A 44 26.28 -22.70 -40.02
CA GLY A 44 25.17 -21.91 -40.57
C GLY A 44 23.84 -22.22 -39.87
N SER A 45 23.62 -23.49 -39.54
CA SER A 45 22.43 -23.94 -38.81
C SER A 45 22.41 -23.38 -37.39
N PHE A 46 23.55 -23.40 -36.68
CA PHE A 46 23.67 -22.89 -35.30
C PHE A 46 23.41 -21.38 -35.20
N VAL A 47 23.99 -20.57 -36.10
CA VAL A 47 23.74 -19.12 -36.14
C VAL A 47 22.27 -18.83 -36.48
N GLY A 48 21.68 -19.59 -37.40
CA GLY A 48 20.24 -19.50 -37.73
C GLY A 48 19.34 -19.82 -36.53
N TRP A 49 19.67 -20.85 -35.75
CA TRP A 49 18.94 -21.19 -34.52
C TRP A 49 19.04 -20.10 -33.45
N ILE A 50 20.21 -19.47 -33.27
CA ILE A 50 20.37 -18.35 -32.34
C ILE A 50 19.55 -17.14 -32.80
N GLN A 51 19.59 -16.79 -34.08
CA GLN A 51 18.79 -15.67 -34.62
C GLN A 51 17.29 -15.92 -34.46
N ALA A 52 16.82 -17.15 -34.73
CA ALA A 52 15.43 -17.53 -34.50
C ALA A 52 15.04 -17.44 -33.01
N ALA A 53 15.90 -17.90 -32.11
CA ALA A 53 15.67 -17.81 -30.67
C ALA A 53 15.58 -16.35 -30.18
N VAL A 54 16.48 -15.48 -30.65
CA VAL A 54 16.46 -14.04 -30.31
C VAL A 54 15.20 -13.36 -30.85
N LEU A 55 14.77 -13.68 -32.08
CA LEU A 55 13.52 -13.16 -32.64
C LEU A 55 12.30 -13.61 -31.85
N LEU A 56 12.24 -14.90 -31.46
CA LEU A 56 11.14 -15.43 -30.64
C LEU A 56 11.10 -14.79 -29.25
N LEU A 57 12.25 -14.57 -28.62
CA LEU A 57 12.35 -13.84 -27.36
C LEU A 57 11.92 -12.37 -27.51
N GLY A 58 12.32 -11.71 -28.60
CA GLY A 58 11.89 -10.35 -28.91
C GLY A 58 10.39 -10.23 -29.12
N VAL A 59 9.79 -11.13 -29.90
CA VAL A 59 8.33 -11.19 -30.11
C VAL A 59 7.61 -11.49 -28.79
N GLY A 60 8.13 -12.43 -27.98
CA GLY A 60 7.58 -12.76 -26.67
C GLY A 60 7.60 -11.57 -25.71
N LEU A 61 8.70 -10.81 -25.68
CA LEU A 61 8.83 -9.60 -24.86
C LEU A 61 7.86 -8.50 -25.31
N VAL A 62 7.74 -8.27 -26.62
CA VAL A 62 6.80 -7.28 -27.18
C VAL A 62 5.36 -7.67 -26.88
N ALA A 63 5.00 -8.96 -27.04
CA ALA A 63 3.68 -9.47 -26.70
C ALA A 63 3.38 -9.32 -25.20
N MET A 64 4.36 -9.63 -24.33
CA MET A 64 4.22 -9.47 -22.88
C MET A 64 4.00 -8.00 -22.50
N LEU A 65 4.78 -7.08 -23.07
CA LEU A 65 4.63 -5.64 -22.84
C LEU A 65 3.29 -5.11 -23.37
N ALA A 66 2.84 -5.58 -24.54
CA ALA A 66 1.55 -5.22 -25.11
C ALA A 66 0.39 -5.72 -24.24
N VAL A 67 0.43 -6.97 -23.78
CA VAL A 67 -0.57 -7.54 -22.86
C VAL A 67 -0.57 -6.79 -21.53
N HIS A 68 0.61 -6.42 -21.01
CA HIS A 68 0.70 -5.66 -19.77
C HIS A 68 0.11 -4.25 -19.91
N ARG A 69 0.37 -3.57 -21.04
CA ARG A 69 -0.22 -2.27 -21.37
C ARG A 69 -1.74 -2.34 -21.55
N LEU A 70 -2.24 -3.39 -22.21
CA LEU A 70 -3.67 -3.60 -22.45
C LEU A 70 -4.44 -4.00 -21.18
N ARG A 71 -3.76 -4.56 -20.17
CA ARG A 71 -4.35 -4.93 -18.88
C ARG A 71 -4.18 -3.86 -17.79
N ALA A 72 -3.49 -2.76 -18.09
CA ALA A 72 -3.33 -1.69 -17.11
C ALA A 72 -4.71 -1.08 -16.79
N PRO A 73 -5.08 -0.93 -15.50
CA PRO A 73 -6.32 -0.27 -15.14
C PRO A 73 -6.31 1.18 -15.68
N PRO A 74 -7.47 1.71 -16.07
CA PRO A 74 -7.53 3.07 -16.61
C PRO A 74 -6.99 4.08 -15.58
N PRO A 75 -6.40 5.19 -16.04
CA PRO A 75 -5.88 6.22 -15.15
C PRO A 75 -6.98 6.72 -14.22
N ALA A 76 -6.62 6.95 -12.96
CA ALA A 76 -7.53 7.54 -12.00
C ALA A 76 -7.92 8.96 -12.46
N PRO A 77 -9.16 9.39 -12.19
CA PRO A 77 -9.62 10.71 -12.56
C PRO A 77 -8.84 11.79 -11.82
N ALA A 78 -8.73 12.98 -12.43
CA ALA A 78 -7.93 14.09 -11.90
C ALA A 78 -8.34 14.50 -10.48
N TRP A 79 -9.64 14.46 -10.15
CA TRP A 79 -10.12 14.76 -8.80
C TRP A 79 -9.59 13.77 -7.75
N ALA A 80 -9.46 12.48 -8.09
CA ALA A 80 -8.96 11.48 -7.17
C ALA A 80 -7.46 11.65 -6.94
N VAL A 81 -6.71 11.92 -8.01
CA VAL A 81 -5.27 12.26 -7.92
C VAL A 81 -5.05 13.51 -7.07
N ALA A 82 -5.90 14.54 -7.22
CA ALA A 82 -5.84 15.75 -6.42
C ALA A 82 -6.11 15.46 -4.93
N LEU A 83 -7.07 14.59 -4.60
CA LEU A 83 -7.31 14.18 -3.21
C LEU A 83 -6.14 13.37 -2.63
N VAL A 84 -5.49 12.50 -3.42
CA VAL A 84 -4.29 11.79 -2.98
C VAL A 84 -3.17 12.76 -2.60
N SER A 85 -3.00 13.86 -3.35
CA SER A 85 -1.98 14.87 -3.03
C SER A 85 -2.23 15.60 -1.70
N GLN A 86 -3.48 15.57 -1.21
CA GLN A 86 -3.89 16.15 0.08
C GLN A 86 -3.84 15.13 1.22
N ALA A 87 -3.67 13.84 0.93
CA ALA A 87 -3.71 12.80 1.95
C ALA A 87 -2.62 13.02 3.01
N GLY A 88 -3.01 13.00 4.29
CA GLY A 88 -2.13 13.27 5.43
C GLY A 88 -1.59 14.71 5.50
N ASP A 89 -2.20 15.68 4.83
CA ASP A 89 -1.94 17.12 5.06
C ASP A 89 -2.51 17.61 6.40
N SER A 90 -2.43 18.92 6.65
CA SER A 90 -2.95 19.56 7.88
C SER A 90 -4.47 19.46 8.05
N HIS A 91 -5.20 18.98 7.04
CA HIS A 91 -6.65 18.86 7.03
C HIS A 91 -7.11 17.41 7.24
N GLY A 92 -6.20 16.44 7.38
CA GLY A 92 -6.55 15.02 7.59
C GLY A 92 -7.44 14.80 8.82
N GLU A 93 -7.12 15.49 9.92
CA GLU A 93 -7.95 15.46 11.12
C GLU A 93 -9.34 16.08 10.88
N ALA A 94 -9.40 17.21 10.16
CA ALA A 94 -10.64 17.88 9.85
C ALA A 94 -11.56 17.01 8.98
N ARG A 95 -11.02 16.25 8.02
CA ARG A 95 -11.76 15.27 7.21
C ARG A 95 -12.44 14.18 8.05
N GLY A 96 -11.89 13.86 9.22
CA GLY A 96 -12.47 12.89 10.17
C GLY A 96 -13.37 13.49 11.24
N LYS A 97 -13.51 14.83 11.31
CA LYS A 97 -14.33 15.51 12.33
C LYS A 97 -15.69 15.91 11.78
N ARG A 98 -16.70 15.91 12.64
CA ARG A 98 -18.06 16.31 12.26
C ARG A 98 -18.14 17.82 12.02
N GLY A 99 -19.04 18.22 11.12
CA GLY A 99 -19.37 19.63 10.88
C GLY A 99 -18.24 20.44 10.25
N THR A 100 -17.20 19.79 9.74
CA THR A 100 -16.16 20.46 8.97
C THR A 100 -16.52 20.41 7.48
N PRO A 101 -16.15 21.43 6.68
CA PRO A 101 -16.36 21.38 5.23
C PRO A 101 -15.56 20.25 4.55
N TYR A 102 -14.49 19.78 5.19
CA TYR A 102 -13.67 18.68 4.67
C TYR A 102 -14.33 17.32 4.83
N ARG A 103 -15.25 17.18 5.80
CA ARG A 103 -15.94 15.92 6.06
C ARG A 103 -16.86 15.51 4.93
N GLU A 104 -17.54 16.47 4.30
CA GLU A 104 -18.45 16.23 3.18
C GLU A 104 -17.75 15.49 2.01
N THR A 105 -16.46 15.79 1.80
CA THR A 105 -15.66 15.08 0.79
C THR A 105 -15.51 13.60 1.14
N VAL A 106 -15.25 13.25 2.40
CA VAL A 106 -15.13 11.85 2.84
C VAL A 106 -16.47 11.15 2.75
N GLU A 107 -17.55 11.80 3.15
CA GLU A 107 -18.90 11.21 3.09
C GLU A 107 -19.30 10.93 1.64
N ALA A 108 -19.07 11.87 0.72
CA ALA A 108 -19.31 11.66 -0.71
C ALA A 108 -18.40 10.61 -1.36
N LEU A 109 -17.19 10.39 -0.81
CA LEU A 109 -16.31 9.32 -1.25
C LEU A 109 -16.88 7.95 -0.91
N PHE A 110 -17.45 7.78 0.28
CA PHE A 110 -17.89 6.48 0.78
C PHE A 110 -19.38 6.21 0.59
N ASP A 111 -20.17 7.20 0.16
CA ASP A 111 -21.60 7.07 -0.09
C ASP A 111 -21.92 5.88 -1.00
N GLY A 112 -22.77 4.98 -0.50
CA GLY A 112 -23.14 3.73 -1.16
C GLY A 112 -22.24 2.53 -0.86
N SER A 113 -21.18 2.65 -0.05
CA SER A 113 -20.38 1.48 0.35
C SER A 113 -21.12 0.64 1.40
N HIS A 114 -21.05 -0.68 1.29
CA HIS A 114 -21.88 -1.61 2.06
C HIS A 114 -21.30 -3.02 2.11
N VAL A 115 -21.86 -3.90 2.94
CA VAL A 115 -21.53 -5.33 2.93
C VAL A 115 -22.26 -6.02 1.78
N ALA A 116 -21.55 -6.83 0.99
CA ALA A 116 -22.14 -7.51 -0.16
C ALA A 116 -23.38 -8.32 0.24
N GLY A 117 -24.48 -8.15 -0.51
CA GLY A 117 -25.76 -8.79 -0.22
C GLY A 117 -26.70 -7.97 0.68
N PHE A 118 -26.22 -6.85 1.23
CA PHE A 118 -27.01 -5.93 2.04
C PHE A 118 -27.18 -4.58 1.34
N ALA A 119 -28.23 -3.85 1.69
CA ALA A 119 -28.43 -2.51 1.15
C ALA A 119 -27.40 -1.54 1.75
N ALA A 120 -27.00 -0.53 0.99
CA ALA A 120 -26.16 0.52 1.55
C ALA A 120 -26.90 1.29 2.64
N GLY A 121 -26.20 1.48 3.77
CA GLY A 121 -26.59 2.46 4.77
C GLY A 121 -26.61 3.86 4.16
N ARG A 122 -27.37 4.77 4.77
CA ARG A 122 -27.35 6.18 4.36
C ARG A 122 -26.20 6.91 5.06
N PRO A 123 -25.43 7.75 4.33
CA PRO A 123 -24.64 8.81 4.95
C PRO A 123 -25.56 9.68 5.82
N ARG A 124 -25.00 10.26 6.88
CA ARG A 124 -25.69 10.80 8.07
C ARG A 124 -26.96 11.65 7.86
N GLY A 125 -27.82 11.58 8.89
CA GLY A 125 -28.78 12.60 9.40
C GLY A 125 -28.72 12.69 10.96
N ASP A 126 -29.55 13.55 11.58
CA ASP A 126 -29.44 14.03 12.99
C ASP A 126 -29.59 13.00 14.12
N MET A 127 -29.83 11.72 13.85
CA MET A 127 -29.76 10.69 14.88
C MET A 127 -28.55 9.79 14.64
N PHE A 128 -27.53 9.99 15.48
CA PHE A 128 -26.27 9.25 15.56
C PHE A 128 -26.43 7.76 15.94
N ILE A 129 -27.64 7.25 15.89
CA ILE A 129 -27.95 5.84 15.91
C ILE A 129 -28.96 5.71 14.79
N ALA A 130 -28.49 5.58 13.55
CA ALA A 130 -29.20 4.72 12.63
C ALA A 130 -29.10 3.34 13.28
N ARG A 131 -30.01 3.11 14.24
CA ARG A 131 -30.52 1.80 14.56
C ARG A 131 -30.59 1.16 13.18
N HIS A 132 -29.89 0.06 12.97
CA HIS A 132 -30.53 -1.02 12.25
C HIS A 132 -31.99 -0.96 12.70
N SER A 133 -32.89 -0.53 11.83
CA SER A 133 -34.30 -0.82 12.02
C SER A 133 -34.30 -2.28 12.41
N GLY A 134 -34.66 -2.56 13.68
CA GLY A 134 -34.34 -3.81 14.35
C GLY A 134 -34.48 -4.99 13.41
N GLU A 135 -33.48 -5.85 13.36
CA GLU A 135 -33.44 -6.94 14.31
C GLU A 135 -32.01 -7.18 14.83
N HIS A 136 -31.91 -7.43 16.14
CA HIS A 136 -30.97 -8.43 16.63
C HIS A 136 -31.24 -9.72 15.81
N GLY A 137 -30.54 -9.95 14.71
CA GLY A 137 -30.82 -11.11 13.86
C GLY A 137 -30.18 -11.15 12.47
N THR A 138 -29.88 -10.02 11.83
CA THR A 138 -29.18 -10.00 10.54
C THR A 138 -27.76 -9.52 10.72
N GLU A 139 -26.88 -10.46 11.05
CA GLU A 139 -25.44 -10.28 11.05
C GLU A 139 -24.94 -9.90 9.65
N GLU A 140 -24.78 -8.59 9.36
CA GLU A 140 -24.26 -8.09 8.07
C GLU A 140 -22.73 -8.26 8.00
N TYR A 141 -22.29 -9.51 7.87
CA TYR A 141 -20.88 -9.87 7.72
C TYR A 141 -20.55 -10.27 6.29
N GLY A 142 -19.29 -10.07 5.92
CA GLY A 142 -18.76 -10.45 4.62
C GLY A 142 -17.96 -9.36 3.94
N PRO A 143 -17.67 -9.53 2.63
CA PRO A 143 -16.85 -8.60 1.88
C PRO A 143 -17.58 -7.26 1.71
N VAL A 144 -16.82 -6.17 1.76
CA VAL A 144 -17.33 -4.81 1.55
C VAL A 144 -17.28 -4.46 0.08
N VAL A 145 -18.41 -4.00 -0.43
CA VAL A 145 -18.54 -3.35 -1.73
C VAL A 145 -18.31 -1.86 -1.52
N LEU A 146 -17.15 -1.36 -1.96
CA LEU A 146 -16.86 0.06 -1.98
C LEU A 146 -17.71 0.79 -3.05
N SER A 147 -18.08 2.03 -2.75
CA SER A 147 -18.61 2.97 -3.73
C SER A 147 -17.63 3.15 -4.90
N GLU A 148 -18.13 3.64 -6.04
CA GLU A 148 -17.27 3.94 -7.19
C GLU A 148 -16.23 5.03 -6.87
N ASN A 149 -16.60 6.05 -6.12
CA ASN A 149 -15.67 7.11 -5.71
C ASN A 149 -14.54 6.56 -4.82
N ALA A 150 -14.85 5.71 -3.83
CA ALA A 150 -13.84 5.08 -2.99
C ALA A 150 -12.93 4.14 -3.80
N LYS A 151 -13.47 3.38 -4.76
CA LYS A 151 -12.66 2.56 -5.68
C LYS A 151 -11.69 3.41 -6.51
N LEU A 152 -12.14 4.55 -7.01
CA LEU A 152 -11.33 5.47 -7.82
C LEU A 152 -10.23 6.14 -6.98
N LEU A 153 -10.52 6.55 -5.74
CA LEU A 153 -9.51 7.07 -4.81
C LEU A 153 -8.47 6.00 -4.45
N ARG A 154 -8.92 4.78 -4.12
CA ARG A 154 -8.03 3.63 -3.85
C ARG A 154 -7.10 3.36 -5.04
N ARG A 155 -7.63 3.37 -6.26
CA ARG A 155 -6.83 3.24 -7.48
C ARG A 155 -5.83 4.39 -7.64
N ALA A 156 -6.24 5.62 -7.35
CA ALA A 156 -5.37 6.78 -7.42
C ALA A 156 -4.17 6.62 -6.46
N LEU A 157 -4.40 6.19 -5.21
CA LEU A 157 -3.32 5.93 -4.24
C LEU A 157 -2.31 4.92 -4.81
N GLN A 158 -2.80 3.79 -5.33
CA GLN A 158 -1.96 2.76 -5.94
C GLN A 158 -1.15 3.28 -7.14
N GLN A 159 -1.78 4.05 -8.03
CA GLN A 159 -1.11 4.64 -9.20
C GLN A 159 -0.09 5.73 -8.83
N GLN A 160 -0.27 6.40 -7.69
CA GLN A 160 0.67 7.38 -7.13
C GLN A 160 1.78 6.73 -6.30
N GLY A 161 1.86 5.39 -6.26
CA GLY A 161 2.94 4.66 -5.60
C GLY A 161 2.77 4.51 -4.08
N PHE A 162 1.59 4.80 -3.53
CA PHE A 162 1.30 4.46 -2.14
C PHE A 162 1.29 2.94 -1.98
N VAL A 163 1.90 2.45 -0.91
CA VAL A 163 1.83 1.05 -0.50
C VAL A 163 0.71 0.90 0.53
N HIS A 164 0.26 -0.33 0.79
CA HIS A 164 -0.75 -0.60 1.80
C HIS A 164 -0.42 -1.83 2.64
N GLY A 165 -1.14 -1.97 3.75
CA GLY A 165 -1.13 -3.14 4.60
C GLY A 165 -2.50 -3.40 5.22
N THR A 166 -2.69 -4.61 5.72
CA THR A 166 -3.93 -5.04 6.38
C THR A 166 -3.89 -4.70 7.87
N TYR A 167 -4.96 -4.10 8.36
CA TYR A 167 -5.16 -3.75 9.77
C TYR A 167 -6.62 -4.03 10.15
N TRP A 168 -6.90 -3.91 11.45
CA TRP A 168 -8.18 -4.30 12.02
C TRP A 168 -8.75 -3.18 12.89
N HIS A 169 -10.08 -3.05 12.88
CA HIS A 169 -10.79 -2.10 13.73
C HIS A 169 -12.00 -2.80 14.36
N GLY A 170 -11.97 -2.98 15.67
CA GLY A 170 -13.13 -3.42 16.42
C GLY A 170 -14.11 -2.27 16.63
N THR A 171 -15.40 -2.54 16.50
CA THR A 171 -16.47 -1.57 16.71
C THR A 171 -17.76 -2.26 17.13
N GLU A 172 -18.82 -1.49 17.32
CA GLU A 172 -20.17 -1.99 17.58
C GLU A 172 -20.98 -2.08 16.28
N ASN A 173 -21.88 -3.06 16.19
CA ASN A 173 -22.71 -3.29 15.00
C ASN A 173 -23.45 -2.02 14.54
N ALA A 174 -23.96 -1.22 15.49
CA ALA A 174 -24.65 0.03 15.21
C ALA A 174 -23.80 1.07 14.44
N PHE A 175 -22.47 0.98 14.47
CA PHE A 175 -21.60 1.93 13.78
C PHE A 175 -21.18 1.48 12.39
N VAL A 176 -21.25 0.19 12.06
CA VAL A 176 -20.77 -0.37 10.78
C VAL A 176 -21.40 0.35 9.58
N PRO A 177 -22.73 0.50 9.46
CA PRO A 177 -23.31 1.17 8.31
C PRO A 177 -22.80 2.61 8.13
N SER A 178 -22.60 3.33 9.23
CA SER A 178 -22.10 4.72 9.21
C SER A 178 -20.62 4.81 8.82
N ILE A 179 -19.81 3.84 9.25
CA ILE A 179 -18.39 3.75 8.89
C ILE A 179 -18.27 3.41 7.40
N LEU A 180 -19.05 2.45 6.92
CA LEU A 180 -19.01 2.03 5.52
C LEU A 180 -19.50 3.15 4.60
N SER A 181 -20.68 3.72 4.84
CA SER A 181 -21.29 4.74 3.96
C SER A 181 -20.73 6.15 4.12
N GLY A 182 -20.15 6.48 5.28
CA GLY A 182 -19.64 7.83 5.58
C GLY A 182 -18.13 7.93 5.71
N GLY A 183 -17.41 6.80 5.76
CA GLY A 183 -16.00 6.76 6.12
C GLY A 183 -15.73 7.00 7.61
N PHE A 184 -14.52 6.66 8.04
CA PHE A 184 -14.11 6.74 9.44
C PHE A 184 -14.12 8.18 9.98
N LEU A 185 -14.43 8.30 11.27
CA LEU A 185 -14.20 9.52 12.04
C LEU A 185 -12.88 9.39 12.80
N VAL A 186 -12.21 10.51 13.02
CA VAL A 186 -11.07 10.55 13.94
C VAL A 186 -11.59 10.61 15.38
N SER A 187 -10.92 9.87 16.26
CA SER A 187 -11.09 9.95 17.69
C SER A 187 -10.02 10.87 18.26
N ASP A 188 -10.36 11.67 19.26
CA ASP A 188 -9.46 12.48 20.09
C ASP A 188 -8.98 11.72 21.34
N GLY A 189 -9.00 10.39 21.28
CA GLY A 189 -8.71 9.49 22.39
C GLY A 189 -7.32 9.62 23.03
N MET A 190 -7.13 8.81 24.07
CA MET A 190 -6.01 8.93 25.03
C MET A 190 -4.60 8.82 24.42
N LEU A 191 -4.44 8.24 23.23
CA LEU A 191 -3.13 8.06 22.56
C LEU A 191 -2.91 9.06 21.42
N GLY A 192 -3.74 10.10 21.34
CA GLY A 192 -3.69 11.16 20.35
C GLY A 192 -4.82 11.07 19.33
N VAL A 193 -4.89 12.10 18.50
CA VAL A 193 -5.95 12.22 17.49
C VAL A 193 -5.67 11.34 16.28
N GLY A 194 -6.67 10.57 15.86
CA GLY A 194 -6.64 9.75 14.65
C GLY A 194 -7.65 8.61 14.67
N ILE A 195 -7.56 7.73 13.67
CA ILE A 195 -8.38 6.52 13.58
C ILE A 195 -7.57 5.36 14.15
N TYR A 196 -8.08 4.76 15.22
CA TYR A 196 -7.42 3.67 15.92
C TYR A 196 -7.63 2.34 15.19
N THR A 197 -6.54 1.65 14.90
CA THR A 197 -6.54 0.32 14.31
C THR A 197 -5.50 -0.56 15.01
N THR A 198 -5.55 -1.87 14.78
CA THR A 198 -4.57 -2.83 15.30
C THR A 198 -3.96 -3.62 14.15
N ALA A 199 -2.70 -4.07 14.29
CA ALA A 199 -2.08 -4.95 13.30
C ALA A 199 -2.69 -6.36 13.34
N THR A 200 -3.21 -6.78 14.49
CA THR A 200 -3.77 -8.13 14.69
C THR A 200 -5.28 -8.11 14.90
N PHE A 201 -5.95 -9.10 14.31
CA PHE A 201 -7.38 -9.36 14.50
C PHE A 201 -7.71 -9.61 15.98
N ALA A 202 -6.84 -10.37 16.67
CA ALA A 202 -7.01 -10.71 18.08
C ALA A 202 -7.08 -9.47 18.98
N HIS A 203 -6.25 -8.44 18.75
CA HIS A 203 -6.34 -7.22 19.54
C HIS A 203 -7.57 -6.38 19.18
N ALA A 204 -8.00 -6.37 17.91
CA ALA A 204 -9.23 -5.69 17.51
C ALA A 204 -10.48 -6.22 18.23
N GLN A 205 -10.53 -7.51 18.59
CA GLN A 205 -11.63 -8.10 19.39
C GLN A 205 -11.88 -7.35 20.70
N CYS A 206 -10.85 -6.73 21.28
CA CYS A 206 -10.97 -5.96 22.52
C CYS A 206 -11.85 -4.72 22.41
N TYR A 207 -12.10 -4.25 21.20
CA TYR A 207 -12.91 -3.07 20.91
C TYR A 207 -14.27 -3.41 20.32
N SER A 208 -14.62 -4.71 20.27
CA SER A 208 -15.93 -5.23 19.84
C SER A 208 -16.60 -5.98 21.00
N PRO A 209 -17.13 -5.26 22.01
CA PRO A 209 -17.58 -5.85 23.27
C PRO A 209 -18.91 -6.62 23.10
N GLY A 210 -18.84 -7.89 22.73
CA GLY A 210 -20.00 -8.78 22.69
C GLY A 210 -19.80 -9.94 21.72
N GLU A 211 -20.45 -11.07 22.00
CA GLU A 211 -20.53 -12.18 21.05
C GLU A 211 -21.19 -11.69 19.76
N GLY A 212 -20.55 -11.97 18.61
CA GLY A 212 -21.07 -11.56 17.31
C GLY A 212 -21.10 -10.03 17.10
N GLN A 213 -20.21 -9.25 17.73
CA GLN A 213 -19.96 -7.85 17.35
C GLN A 213 -19.02 -7.76 16.13
N PRO A 214 -19.02 -6.69 15.33
CA PRO A 214 -18.21 -6.63 14.12
C PRO A 214 -16.74 -6.31 14.38
N ILE A 215 -15.86 -6.88 13.55
CA ILE A 215 -14.48 -6.43 13.36
C ILE A 215 -14.29 -6.10 11.89
N LEU A 216 -13.85 -4.89 11.59
CA LEU A 216 -13.55 -4.47 10.23
C LEU A 216 -12.12 -4.85 9.86
N GLU A 217 -11.95 -5.51 8.73
CA GLU A 217 -10.69 -5.63 8.01
C GLU A 217 -10.47 -4.41 7.15
N LEU A 218 -9.27 -3.86 7.20
CA LEU A 218 -8.94 -2.57 6.60
C LEU A 218 -7.69 -2.66 5.74
N GLU A 219 -7.74 -2.04 4.57
CA GLU A 219 -6.55 -1.64 3.84
C GLU A 219 -6.19 -0.20 4.20
N ILE A 220 -4.98 0.00 4.71
CA ILE A 220 -4.47 1.33 5.05
C ILE A 220 -3.29 1.66 4.14
N TYR A 221 -3.34 2.81 3.48
CA TYR A 221 -2.34 3.26 2.52
C TYR A 221 -1.37 4.28 3.15
N TRP A 222 -0.11 4.26 2.71
CA TRP A 222 0.89 5.27 3.05
C TRP A 222 1.93 5.43 1.95
N ASP A 223 2.52 6.62 1.85
CA ASP A 223 3.74 6.82 1.06
C ASP A 223 4.91 6.13 1.80
N PRO A 224 5.61 5.17 1.17
CA PRO A 224 6.71 4.44 1.80
C PRO A 224 7.85 5.36 2.27
N ALA A 225 8.06 6.53 1.64
CA ALA A 225 9.07 7.48 2.05
C ALA A 225 8.74 8.15 3.39
N ASN A 226 7.45 8.23 3.76
CA ASN A 226 6.98 9.04 4.88
C ASN A 226 5.90 8.33 5.73
N LYS A 227 6.00 7.01 5.94
CA LYS A 227 4.99 6.20 6.64
C LYS A 227 4.45 6.85 7.93
N HIS A 228 5.34 7.39 8.77
CA HIS A 228 5.01 7.98 10.07
C HIS A 228 4.04 9.19 10.00
N ARG A 229 3.94 9.85 8.85
CA ARG A 229 2.98 10.94 8.59
C ARG A 229 1.54 10.42 8.46
N TYR A 230 1.39 9.20 7.97
CA TYR A 230 0.10 8.59 7.60
C TYR A 230 -0.40 7.64 8.67
N ILE A 231 0.51 6.80 9.17
CA ILE A 231 0.22 5.76 10.13
C ILE A 231 1.36 5.69 11.16
N LYS A 232 1.01 5.90 12.44
CA LYS A 232 1.98 5.87 13.54
C LYS A 232 1.60 4.79 14.55
N HIS A 233 2.59 4.04 15.00
CA HIS A 233 2.41 3.16 16.15
C HIS A 233 2.23 4.01 17.40
N VAL A 234 1.33 3.60 18.28
CA VAL A 234 1.16 4.19 19.60
C VAL A 234 1.33 3.13 20.68
N ALA A 235 2.10 3.48 21.69
CA ALA A 235 2.29 2.61 22.84
C ALA A 235 0.94 2.42 23.54
N HIS A 236 0.48 1.18 23.59
CA HIS A 236 -0.72 0.77 24.31
C HIS A 236 -0.31 -0.23 25.38
N GLN A 237 -0.90 -0.16 26.57
CA GLN A 237 -0.56 -1.01 27.71
C GLN A 237 -1.13 -2.44 27.57
N SER A 238 -1.14 -3.00 26.35
CA SER A 238 -1.53 -4.39 26.10
C SER A 238 -0.32 -5.22 25.67
N LEU A 239 -0.38 -6.53 25.90
CA LEU A 239 0.67 -7.47 25.48
C LEU A 239 0.93 -7.44 23.96
N ALA A 240 -0.10 -7.14 23.17
CA ALA A 240 0.03 -7.03 21.71
C ALA A 240 0.80 -5.76 21.31
N ASN A 241 0.56 -4.64 22.00
CA ASN A 241 1.17 -3.33 21.75
C ASN A 241 1.33 -3.02 20.24
N ASP A 242 0.27 -3.23 19.46
CA ASP A 242 0.27 -3.14 17.99
C ASP A 242 -0.78 -2.14 17.48
N VAL A 243 -1.13 -1.16 18.32
CA VAL A 243 -2.09 -0.10 17.99
C VAL A 243 -1.45 0.89 17.04
N MET A 244 -2.19 1.22 15.98
CA MET A 244 -1.80 2.18 14.97
C MET A 244 -2.83 3.30 14.90
N LEU A 245 -2.35 4.53 14.74
CA LEU A 245 -3.17 5.70 14.47
C LEU A 245 -3.01 6.13 13.01
N VAL A 246 -4.13 6.11 12.28
CA VAL A 246 -4.22 6.68 10.94
C VAL A 246 -4.60 8.16 11.05
N SER A 247 -3.87 9.02 10.35
CA SER A 247 -4.04 10.48 10.46
C SER A 247 -5.17 11.04 9.61
N ASP A 248 -5.66 10.29 8.62
CA ASP A 248 -6.59 10.81 7.61
C ASP A 248 -7.53 9.71 7.08
N PRO A 249 -8.86 9.94 7.06
CA PRO A 249 -9.83 9.02 6.49
C PRO A 249 -9.64 8.72 4.99
N LEU A 250 -8.90 9.55 4.24
CA LEU A 250 -8.61 9.26 2.82
C LEU A 250 -7.71 8.03 2.61
N LEU A 251 -7.09 7.53 3.67
CA LEU A 251 -6.05 6.48 3.61
C LEU A 251 -6.58 5.09 3.97
N ILE A 252 -7.82 4.97 4.43
CA ILE A 252 -8.36 3.76 5.05
C ILE A 252 -9.58 3.27 4.28
N PHE A 253 -9.55 1.99 3.89
CA PHE A 253 -10.61 1.37 3.10
C PHE A 253 -11.08 0.09 3.78
N PRO A 254 -12.38 -0.02 4.13
CA PRO A 254 -12.93 -1.26 4.63
C PRO A 254 -12.94 -2.32 3.53
N VAL A 255 -12.49 -3.53 3.86
CA VAL A 255 -12.38 -4.67 2.95
C VAL A 255 -13.44 -5.72 3.26
N ALA A 256 -13.65 -6.01 4.54
CA ALA A 256 -14.61 -6.98 5.02
C ALA A 256 -15.07 -6.65 6.44
N VAL A 257 -16.25 -7.12 6.80
CA VAL A 257 -16.77 -7.12 8.18
C VAL A 257 -16.84 -8.56 8.65
N HIS A 258 -16.18 -8.84 9.76
CA HIS A 258 -16.08 -10.16 10.36
C HIS A 258 -16.86 -10.23 11.67
N ALA A 259 -17.43 -11.38 11.98
CA ALA A 259 -18.02 -11.64 13.28
C ALA A 259 -16.92 -11.79 14.35
N CYS A 260 -17.00 -11.00 15.41
CA CYS A 260 -16.21 -11.16 16.64
C CYS A 260 -16.71 -12.38 17.44
N CYS A 261 -15.81 -12.86 18.29
CA CYS A 261 -15.53 -14.27 18.39
C CYS A 261 -16.26 -14.99 19.55
N PRO A 262 -16.49 -16.31 19.41
CA PRO A 262 -17.07 -17.15 20.47
C PRO A 262 -16.14 -17.37 21.70
N GLN A 263 -14.91 -16.83 21.69
CA GLN A 263 -13.95 -16.97 22.78
C GLN A 263 -13.56 -15.58 23.30
N LYS A 264 -13.83 -15.32 24.58
CA LYS A 264 -13.37 -14.11 25.27
C LYS A 264 -11.83 -14.11 25.34
N LEU A 265 -11.18 -13.23 24.59
CA LEU A 265 -9.77 -12.92 24.83
C LEU A 265 -9.64 -12.04 26.08
N THR A 266 -8.61 -12.30 26.87
CA THR A 266 -8.22 -11.42 27.99
C THR A 266 -7.57 -10.17 27.40
N CYS A 267 -8.39 -9.16 27.18
CA CYS A 267 -7.93 -7.84 26.78
C CYS A 267 -7.21 -7.20 27.96
N VAL A 268 -5.89 -7.10 27.88
CA VAL A 268 -5.08 -6.38 28.86
C VAL A 268 -5.41 -4.89 28.71
N ARG A 269 -6.10 -4.35 29.72
CA ARG A 269 -6.46 -2.93 29.84
C ARG A 269 -5.27 -2.12 30.30
#